data_AF-A0A2S9SYA8-F1
#
_entry.id   AF-A0A2S9SYA8-F1
#
_cell.length_a   1.000
_cell.length_b   1.000
_cell.length_c   1.000
_cell.angle_alpha   90.00
_cell.angle_beta   90.00
_cell.angle_gamma   90.00
#
_symmetry.space_group_name_H-M   'P 1'
#
loop_
_entity.id
_entity.type
_entity.pdbx_description
1 polymer ?
#
loop_
_entity_poly.entity_id
_entity_poly.type
_entity_poly.pdbx_seq_one_letter_code
_entity_poly.pdbx_strand_id
1 'polypeptide(L)'
;KDIYRRTIYFITVEIAGLKQYHKNDKIAHDCLIRLVAYLNTNVIRYDYTGIDLAVDIFCPFRYVYAFCNKKAPRVTYYRVNDIQPYLTTHYIEKYNHTHNQVMKRAKVYYKPAKDKYINYPITRFELKLQSSFFNKYPYKCGMLQNELNRYHILYFPTLEEKDAALSLYAHYEDTIRRRDLHKLGLDRYRIYPNTSDVEDFLVSLYNVYEHDLKLPVEEVDMGFNF
;
A
#
# COMPACT_ATOMS: atom_id res chain seq x y z
N LYS A 1 26.88 -33.96 5.80
CA LYS A 1 26.37 -33.73 7.17
C LYS A 1 26.03 -32.25 7.28
N ASP A 2 24.78 -31.90 7.01
CA ASP A 2 24.29 -30.53 6.95
C ASP A 2 23.64 -30.18 8.31
N ILE A 3 24.51 -29.94 9.32
CA ILE A 3 24.14 -29.95 10.75
C ILE A 3 23.55 -28.62 11.25
N TYR A 4 23.25 -27.68 10.34
CA TYR A 4 22.79 -26.34 10.71
C TYR A 4 21.61 -25.80 9.88
N ARG A 5 20.76 -26.65 9.30
CA ARG A 5 19.41 -26.20 8.92
C ARG A 5 18.55 -26.07 10.17
N ARG A 6 18.77 -24.99 10.93
CA ARG A 6 17.80 -24.55 11.95
C ARG A 6 16.54 -24.11 11.22
N THR A 7 15.45 -24.84 11.42
CA THR A 7 14.12 -24.37 11.02
C THR A 7 13.77 -23.17 11.88
N ILE A 8 13.71 -21.99 11.25
CA ILE A 8 13.28 -20.76 11.90
C ILE A 8 11.78 -20.65 11.66
N TYR A 9 11.00 -20.68 12.74
CA TYR A 9 9.57 -20.43 12.71
C TYR A 9 9.32 -18.95 12.98
N PHE A 10 8.40 -18.34 12.22
CA PHE A 10 7.93 -16.98 12.44
C PHE A 10 6.41 -16.97 12.43
N ILE A 11 5.83 -16.01 13.14
CA ILE A 11 4.39 -15.73 13.13
C ILE A 11 4.21 -14.43 12.36
N THR A 12 3.36 -14.43 11.34
CA THR A 12 2.95 -13.20 10.64
C THR A 12 1.60 -12.76 11.21
N VAL A 13 1.53 -11.51 11.65
CA VAL A 13 0.27 -10.87 12.05
C VAL A 13 -0.09 -9.85 10.98
N GLU A 14 -1.23 -10.05 10.32
CA GLU A 14 -1.78 -9.10 9.36
C GLU A 14 -2.89 -8.29 10.02
N ILE A 15 -2.71 -6.96 10.06
CA ILE A 15 -3.71 -6.05 10.60
C ILE A 15 -4.32 -5.26 9.45
N ALA A 16 -5.53 -5.66 9.07
CA ALA A 16 -6.31 -4.94 8.08
C ALA A 16 -7.06 -3.79 8.75
N GLY A 17 -7.11 -2.65 8.05
CA GLY A 17 -8.10 -1.63 8.35
C GLY A 17 -7.73 -0.58 9.38
N LEU A 18 -6.47 -0.13 9.41
CA LEU A 18 -6.08 1.03 10.22
C LEU A 18 -6.77 2.34 9.81
N LYS A 19 -7.30 2.39 8.58
CA LYS A 19 -8.16 3.47 8.08
C LYS A 19 -9.10 2.91 7.01
N GLN A 20 -10.34 2.66 7.37
CA GLN A 20 -11.45 2.20 6.54
C GLN A 20 -12.63 3.17 6.70
N TYR A 21 -13.57 3.10 5.77
CA TYR A 21 -14.78 3.92 5.84
C TYR A 21 -15.82 3.34 6.84
N HIS A 22 -15.39 2.64 7.91
CA HIS A 22 -16.29 2.01 8.89
C HIS A 22 -15.69 1.86 10.31
N LYS A 23 -16.53 1.40 11.24
CA LYS A 23 -16.33 1.45 12.71
C LYS A 23 -15.19 0.62 13.32
N ASN A 24 -14.45 -0.18 12.54
CA ASN A 24 -13.48 -1.12 13.13
C ASN A 24 -12.06 -0.56 13.20
N ASP A 25 -11.81 0.59 12.59
CA ASP A 25 -10.48 1.21 12.53
C ASP A 25 -9.86 1.37 13.92
N LYS A 26 -10.67 1.85 14.88
CA LYS A 26 -10.22 2.01 16.25
C LYS A 26 -9.81 0.68 16.86
N ILE A 27 -10.60 -0.38 16.67
CA ILE A 27 -10.30 -1.70 17.22
C ILE A 27 -9.02 -2.26 16.57
N ALA A 28 -8.89 -2.16 15.25
CA ALA A 28 -7.69 -2.60 14.54
C ALA A 28 -6.44 -1.84 14.98
N HIS A 29 -6.56 -0.52 15.16
CA HIS A 29 -5.52 0.35 15.70
C HIS A 29 -5.14 -0.04 17.13
N ASP A 30 -6.12 -0.15 18.03
CA ASP A 30 -5.88 -0.50 19.44
C ASP A 30 -5.21 -1.88 19.58
N CYS A 31 -5.64 -2.86 18.76
CA CYS A 31 -5.01 -4.19 18.70
C CYS A 31 -3.55 -4.11 18.22
N LEU A 32 -3.26 -3.33 17.18
CA LEU A 32 -1.90 -3.14 16.68
C LEU A 32 -1.00 -2.52 17.73
N ILE A 33 -1.45 -1.41 18.34
CA ILE A 33 -0.68 -0.69 19.35
C ILE A 33 -0.40 -1.59 20.56
N ARG A 34 -1.39 -2.34 21.06
CA ARG A 34 -1.19 -3.29 22.17
C ARG A 34 -0.21 -4.40 21.83
N LEU A 35 -0.35 -5.02 20.66
CA LEU A 35 0.55 -6.08 20.23
C LEU A 35 1.98 -5.57 20.15
N VAL A 36 2.19 -4.43 19.50
CA VAL A 36 3.52 -3.86 19.32
C VAL A 36 4.12 -3.41 20.65
N ALA A 37 3.33 -2.79 21.52
CA ALA A 37 3.76 -2.42 22.87
C ALA A 37 4.26 -3.62 23.67
N TYR A 38 3.53 -4.74 23.63
CA TYR A 38 3.95 -6.00 24.26
C TYR A 38 5.28 -6.51 23.66
N LEU A 39 5.41 -6.53 22.33
CA LEU A 39 6.63 -6.98 21.65
C LEU A 39 7.83 -6.11 22.05
N ASN A 40 7.69 -4.78 22.06
CA ASN A 40 8.74 -3.84 22.42
C ASN A 40 9.16 -3.97 23.90
N THR A 41 8.18 -4.07 24.81
CA THR A 41 8.42 -4.21 26.26
C THR A 41 9.19 -5.50 26.58
N ASN A 42 8.88 -6.58 25.87
CA ASN A 42 9.52 -7.88 26.05
C ASN A 42 10.73 -8.10 25.12
N VAL A 43 11.16 -7.08 24.38
CA VAL A 43 12.32 -7.13 23.46
C VAL A 43 12.19 -8.25 22.41
N ILE A 44 10.96 -8.55 21.99
CA ILE A 44 10.65 -9.53 20.95
C ILE A 44 10.83 -8.84 19.59
N ARG A 45 11.79 -9.30 18.82
CA ARG A 45 12.09 -8.72 17.49
C ARG A 45 10.96 -8.98 16.51
N TYR A 46 10.58 -7.94 15.78
CA TYR A 46 9.64 -8.01 14.66
C TYR A 46 10.07 -7.04 13.56
N ASP A 47 9.62 -7.31 12.34
CA ASP A 47 9.86 -6.49 11.15
C ASP A 47 8.60 -6.39 10.30
N TYR A 48 8.48 -5.31 9.53
CA TYR A 48 7.42 -5.21 8.52
C TYR A 48 7.68 -6.19 7.38
N THR A 49 6.69 -7.03 7.10
CA THR A 49 6.74 -8.01 6.00
C THR A 49 5.69 -7.73 4.93
N GLY A 50 4.89 -6.67 5.07
CA GLY A 50 3.89 -6.28 4.07
C GLY A 50 3.25 -4.95 4.44
N ILE A 51 3.03 -4.09 3.43
CA ILE A 51 2.36 -2.79 3.60
C ILE A 51 1.49 -2.52 2.36
N ASP A 52 0.21 -2.22 2.59
CA ASP A 52 -0.72 -1.77 1.55
C ASP A 52 -0.95 -0.26 1.68
N LEU A 53 -0.47 0.51 0.71
CA LEU A 53 -0.66 1.96 0.63
C LEU A 53 -1.87 2.29 -0.23
N ALA A 54 -2.75 3.17 0.24
CA ALA A 54 -3.95 3.58 -0.47
C ALA A 54 -4.01 5.10 -0.65
N VAL A 55 -4.39 5.54 -1.85
CA VAL A 55 -4.70 6.93 -2.17
C VAL A 55 -6.15 6.95 -2.65
N ASP A 56 -7.02 7.58 -1.88
CA ASP A 56 -8.43 7.74 -2.21
C ASP A 56 -8.68 9.06 -2.91
N ILE A 57 -9.39 8.98 -4.03
CA ILE A 57 -9.74 10.11 -4.88
C ILE A 57 -11.27 10.13 -4.93
N PHE A 58 -11.87 11.22 -4.45
CA PHE A 58 -13.32 11.40 -4.37
C PHE A 58 -13.92 11.72 -5.76
N CYS A 59 -13.83 10.75 -6.67
CA CYS A 59 -14.37 10.84 -8.01
C CYS A 59 -14.75 9.46 -8.58
N PRO A 60 -15.58 9.41 -9.63
CA PRO A 60 -15.83 8.17 -10.36
C PRO A 60 -14.57 7.57 -11.00
N PHE A 61 -14.51 6.24 -11.08
CA PHE A 61 -13.37 5.47 -11.61
C PHE A 61 -12.93 5.90 -13.01
N ARG A 62 -13.89 6.28 -13.86
CA ARG A 62 -13.64 6.72 -15.23
C ARG A 62 -12.76 7.97 -15.35
N TYR A 63 -12.60 8.77 -14.29
CA TYR A 63 -11.76 9.97 -14.29
C TYR A 63 -10.33 9.75 -13.82
N VAL A 64 -9.98 8.53 -13.41
CA VAL A 64 -8.65 8.20 -12.92
C VAL A 64 -7.94 7.29 -13.91
N TYR A 65 -6.64 7.44 -14.01
CA TYR A 65 -5.74 6.49 -14.63
C TYR A 65 -4.44 6.44 -13.83
N ALA A 66 -3.75 5.31 -13.81
CA ALA A 66 -2.42 5.26 -13.25
C ALA A 66 -1.54 4.27 -13.99
N PHE A 67 -0.24 4.56 -14.02
CA PHE A 67 0.75 3.69 -14.64
C PHE A 67 2.10 3.78 -13.92
N CYS A 68 2.95 2.77 -14.12
CA CYS A 68 4.30 2.77 -13.59
C CYS A 68 5.27 3.42 -14.58
N ASN A 69 5.86 4.56 -14.22
CA ASN A 69 6.86 5.24 -15.06
C ASN A 69 8.30 4.74 -14.78
N LYS A 70 8.53 4.05 -13.66
CA LYS A 70 9.80 3.39 -13.31
C LYS A 70 9.60 1.88 -13.27
N LYS A 71 9.42 1.30 -14.47
CA LYS A 71 9.18 -0.12 -14.70
C LYS A 71 10.33 -0.98 -14.14
N ALA A 72 9.98 -2.09 -13.50
CA ALA A 72 10.94 -3.06 -12.99
C ALA A 72 11.34 -4.05 -14.10
N PRO A 73 12.59 -4.53 -14.13
CA PRO A 73 13.00 -5.59 -15.05
C PRO A 73 12.12 -6.83 -14.86
N ARG A 74 11.77 -7.51 -15.96
CA ARG A 74 10.98 -8.76 -15.97
C ARG A 74 9.54 -8.65 -15.46
N VAL A 75 9.06 -7.43 -15.18
CA VAL A 75 7.64 -7.18 -14.89
C VAL A 75 6.97 -6.66 -16.16
N THR A 76 5.88 -7.29 -16.55
CA THR A 76 5.02 -6.83 -17.63
C THR A 76 3.96 -5.90 -17.06
N TYR A 77 3.68 -4.82 -17.78
CA TYR A 77 2.72 -3.78 -17.37
C TYR A 77 1.57 -3.73 -18.37
N TYR A 78 0.37 -3.42 -17.89
CA TYR A 78 -0.75 -3.11 -18.76
C TYR A 78 -0.50 -1.76 -19.46
N ARG A 79 -0.75 -1.73 -20.76
CA ARG A 79 -0.71 -0.51 -21.60
C ARG A 79 -2.03 0.24 -21.52
N VAL A 80 -2.06 1.47 -22.04
CA VAL A 80 -3.29 2.29 -22.11
C VAL A 80 -4.42 1.53 -22.81
N ASN A 81 -4.11 0.90 -23.96
CA ASN A 81 -5.09 0.24 -24.82
C ASN A 81 -5.25 -1.26 -24.53
N ASP A 82 -4.61 -1.77 -23.48
CA ASP A 82 -4.79 -3.17 -23.09
C ASP A 82 -6.14 -3.39 -22.40
N ILE A 83 -6.80 -4.50 -22.71
CA ILE A 83 -8.04 -4.90 -22.03
C ILE A 83 -7.74 -5.32 -20.59
N GLN A 84 -8.48 -4.74 -19.64
CA GLN A 84 -8.39 -5.10 -18.22
C GLN A 84 -9.25 -6.32 -17.89
N PRO A 85 -8.83 -7.17 -16.94
CA PRO A 85 -9.63 -8.33 -16.51
C PRO A 85 -10.97 -7.98 -15.87
N TYR A 86 -11.10 -6.79 -15.27
CA TYR A 86 -12.33 -6.35 -14.60
C TYR A 86 -12.65 -4.90 -14.97
N LEU A 87 -13.92 -4.61 -15.22
CA LEU A 87 -14.38 -3.27 -15.64
C LEU A 87 -14.17 -2.19 -14.58
N THR A 88 -14.15 -2.57 -13.30
CA THR A 88 -14.03 -1.64 -12.16
C THR A 88 -12.63 -1.60 -11.56
N THR A 89 -11.64 -2.24 -12.20
CA THR A 89 -10.26 -2.30 -11.72
C THR A 89 -9.28 -2.22 -12.88
N HIS A 90 -8.35 -1.28 -12.79
CA HIS A 90 -7.19 -1.17 -13.66
C HIS A 90 -5.94 -1.67 -12.91
N TYR A 91 -5.43 -2.84 -13.28
CA TYR A 91 -4.14 -3.32 -12.78
C TYR A 91 -3.00 -2.66 -13.56
N ILE A 92 -1.94 -2.30 -12.85
CA ILE A 92 -0.77 -1.67 -13.47
C ILE A 92 0.23 -2.74 -13.91
N GLU A 93 0.58 -3.67 -13.03
CA GLU A 93 1.35 -4.86 -13.37
C GLU A 93 0.43 -5.98 -13.86
N LYS A 94 0.85 -6.70 -14.92
CA LYS A 94 0.17 -7.91 -15.39
C LYS A 94 0.44 -9.07 -14.43
N TYR A 95 -0.55 -9.94 -14.27
CA TYR A 95 -0.41 -11.15 -13.46
C TYR A 95 0.49 -12.17 -14.15
N ASN A 96 1.53 -12.61 -13.44
CA ASN A 96 2.25 -13.84 -13.72
C ASN A 96 1.95 -14.87 -12.61
N HIS A 97 1.96 -16.15 -12.96
CA HIS A 97 1.54 -17.27 -12.10
C HIS A 97 2.43 -17.48 -10.85
N THR A 98 3.52 -16.74 -10.69
CA THR A 98 4.47 -16.85 -9.58
C THR A 98 4.19 -15.81 -8.48
N HIS A 99 3.04 -15.95 -7.81
CA HIS A 99 2.58 -15.00 -6.79
C HIS A 99 3.61 -14.75 -5.67
N ASN A 100 4.40 -15.77 -5.30
CA ASN A 100 5.33 -15.73 -4.17
C ASN A 100 6.63 -14.93 -4.43
N GLN A 101 6.90 -14.55 -5.69
CA GLN A 101 8.08 -13.76 -6.06
C GLN A 101 7.76 -12.28 -6.28
N VAL A 102 6.48 -11.90 -6.20
CA VAL A 102 6.08 -10.53 -6.52
C VAL A 102 6.41 -9.63 -5.35
N MET A 103 7.27 -8.64 -5.59
CA MET A 103 7.67 -7.67 -4.57
C MET A 103 6.56 -6.65 -4.32
N LYS A 104 5.82 -6.28 -5.36
CA LYS A 104 4.80 -5.26 -5.27
C LYS A 104 3.76 -5.36 -6.37
N ARG A 105 2.56 -4.84 -6.10
CA ARG A 105 1.45 -4.75 -7.06
C ARG A 105 0.67 -3.48 -6.86
N ALA A 106 0.40 -2.77 -7.95
CA ALA A 106 -0.42 -1.58 -7.94
C ALA A 106 -1.67 -1.77 -8.81
N LYS A 107 -2.75 -1.14 -8.36
CA LYS A 107 -4.02 -1.11 -9.09
C LYS A 107 -4.81 0.13 -8.73
N VAL A 108 -5.66 0.56 -9.66
CA VAL A 108 -6.70 1.56 -9.44
C VAL A 108 -8.03 0.85 -9.51
N TYR A 109 -8.96 1.12 -8.59
CA TYR A 109 -10.28 0.50 -8.64
C TYR A 109 -11.37 1.38 -8.04
N TYR A 110 -12.60 1.10 -8.44
CA TYR A 110 -13.78 1.69 -7.84
C TYR A 110 -14.01 1.09 -6.44
N LYS A 111 -13.70 1.84 -5.39
CA LYS A 111 -13.70 1.35 -4.00
C LYS A 111 -15.09 0.88 -3.53
N PRO A 112 -16.21 1.56 -3.85
CA PRO A 112 -17.55 1.10 -3.46
C PRO A 112 -17.92 -0.29 -3.98
N ALA A 113 -17.37 -0.72 -5.12
CA ALA A 113 -17.59 -2.09 -5.62
C ALA A 113 -17.02 -3.18 -4.70
N LYS A 114 -16.15 -2.83 -3.75
CA LYS A 114 -15.55 -3.74 -2.77
C LYS A 114 -15.96 -3.44 -1.34
N ASP A 115 -16.79 -2.42 -1.12
CA ASP A 115 -17.12 -1.91 0.22
C ASP A 115 -18.50 -1.29 0.22
N LYS A 116 -19.47 -2.07 0.69
CA LYS A 116 -20.89 -1.71 0.70
C LYS A 116 -21.24 -0.52 1.60
N TYR A 117 -20.33 -0.08 2.47
CA TYR A 117 -20.57 1.04 3.38
C TYR A 117 -20.27 2.40 2.75
N ILE A 118 -19.71 2.42 1.54
CA ILE A 118 -19.38 3.64 0.81
C ILE A 118 -20.46 3.93 -0.23
N ASN A 119 -21.20 5.01 -0.04
CA ASN A 119 -22.32 5.41 -0.89
C ASN A 119 -22.00 6.59 -1.84
N TYR A 120 -20.75 7.03 -1.90
CA TYR A 120 -20.28 8.08 -2.80
C TYR A 120 -19.11 7.57 -3.67
N PRO A 121 -18.87 8.17 -4.86
CA PRO A 121 -17.86 7.66 -5.77
C PRO A 121 -16.46 7.92 -5.22
N ILE A 122 -15.76 6.83 -4.88
CA ILE A 122 -14.34 6.84 -4.54
C ILE A 122 -13.58 5.92 -5.47
N THR A 123 -12.50 6.46 -6.03
CA THR A 123 -11.52 5.69 -6.77
C THR A 123 -10.26 5.55 -5.92
N ARG A 124 -9.84 4.32 -5.68
CA ARG A 124 -8.63 4.03 -4.89
C ARG A 124 -7.50 3.60 -5.80
N PHE A 125 -6.38 4.28 -5.72
CA PHE A 125 -5.09 3.69 -6.09
C PHE A 125 -4.55 2.93 -4.87
N GLU A 126 -4.13 1.68 -5.07
CA GLU A 126 -3.57 0.82 -4.03
C GLU A 126 -2.23 0.26 -4.50
N LEU A 127 -1.18 0.45 -3.70
CA LEU A 127 0.15 -0.13 -3.89
C LEU A 127 0.42 -1.10 -2.74
N LYS A 128 0.46 -2.39 -3.06
CA LYS A 128 0.83 -3.46 -2.14
C LYS A 128 2.33 -3.71 -2.22
N LEU A 129 3.03 -3.61 -1.09
CA LEU A 129 4.41 -4.07 -0.91
C LEU A 129 4.38 -5.39 -0.15
N GLN A 130 4.93 -6.45 -0.73
CA GLN A 130 4.82 -7.82 -0.21
C GLN A 130 6.10 -8.27 0.52
N SER A 131 6.08 -9.44 1.15
CA SER A 131 7.20 -9.94 1.97
C SER A 131 8.50 -10.09 1.19
N SER A 132 8.44 -10.47 -0.09
CA SER A 132 9.64 -10.54 -0.94
C SER A 132 10.32 -9.18 -1.14
N PHE A 133 9.58 -8.07 -1.01
CA PHE A 133 10.15 -6.72 -0.99
C PHE A 133 10.93 -6.47 0.29
N PHE A 134 10.32 -6.71 1.44
CA PHE A 134 10.94 -6.45 2.75
C PHE A 134 12.08 -7.43 3.08
N ASN A 135 12.01 -8.67 2.61
CA ASN A 135 13.11 -9.63 2.71
C ASN A 135 14.38 -9.15 2.00
N LYS A 136 14.22 -8.34 0.94
CA LYS A 136 15.35 -7.77 0.19
C LYS A 136 15.76 -6.41 0.72
N TYR A 137 14.80 -5.62 1.22
CA TYR A 137 14.99 -4.25 1.65
C TYR A 137 14.34 -4.02 3.02
N PRO A 138 15.11 -4.03 4.12
CA PRO A 138 14.61 -3.65 5.43
C PRO A 138 14.00 -2.26 5.39
N TYR A 139 12.88 -2.06 6.10
CA TYR A 139 12.15 -0.80 6.09
C TYR A 139 13.05 0.38 6.51
N LYS A 140 12.90 1.51 5.81
CA LYS A 140 13.56 2.79 6.10
C LYS A 140 12.60 3.93 5.79
N CYS A 141 12.62 4.98 6.60
CA CYS A 141 11.85 6.20 6.31
C CYS A 141 12.20 6.76 4.91
N GLY A 142 11.21 7.28 4.19
CA GLY A 142 11.27 7.69 2.79
C GLY A 142 11.14 6.54 1.77
N MET A 143 11.17 5.28 2.20
CA MET A 143 11.02 4.13 1.30
C MET A 143 9.63 4.08 0.66
N LEU A 144 8.57 4.38 1.42
CA LEU A 144 7.19 4.32 0.92
C LEU A 144 6.95 5.41 -0.11
N GLN A 145 7.40 6.64 0.18
CA GLN A 145 7.34 7.75 -0.77
C GLN A 145 8.08 7.41 -2.07
N ASN A 146 9.28 6.82 -1.96
CA ASN A 146 10.07 6.43 -3.12
C ASN A 146 9.37 5.38 -3.99
N GLU A 147 8.67 4.42 -3.39
CA GLU A 147 7.93 3.41 -4.14
C GLU A 147 6.64 3.96 -4.75
N LEU A 148 5.91 4.84 -4.05
CA LEU A 148 4.76 5.56 -4.61
C LEU A 148 5.14 6.47 -5.78
N ASN A 149 6.28 7.18 -5.69
CA ASN A 149 6.79 8.09 -6.74
C ASN A 149 7.11 7.40 -8.07
N ARG A 150 7.11 6.05 -8.11
CA ARG A 150 7.26 5.24 -9.33
C ARG A 150 5.98 5.12 -10.14
N TYR A 151 4.88 5.61 -9.60
CA TYR A 151 3.57 5.59 -10.24
C TYR A 151 3.14 7.01 -10.55
N HIS A 152 2.58 7.20 -11.74
CA HIS A 152 1.83 8.40 -12.07
C HIS A 152 0.37 8.09 -11.80
N ILE A 153 -0.20 8.75 -10.80
CA ILE A 153 -1.62 8.68 -10.48
C ILE A 153 -2.24 9.95 -11.05
N LEU A 154 -3.15 9.80 -12.00
CA LEU A 154 -3.72 10.90 -12.76
C LEU A 154 -5.21 11.02 -12.48
N TYR A 155 -5.67 12.24 -12.21
CA TYR A 155 -7.07 12.61 -12.16
C TYR A 155 -7.36 13.63 -13.27
N PHE A 156 -8.39 13.34 -14.05
CA PHE A 156 -8.82 14.17 -15.17
C PHE A 156 -10.16 14.84 -14.84
N PRO A 157 -10.25 16.18 -14.92
CA PRO A 157 -11.50 16.92 -14.73
C PRO A 157 -12.64 16.49 -15.66
N THR A 158 -12.32 16.16 -16.93
CA THR A 158 -13.30 15.73 -17.94
C THR A 158 -12.85 14.44 -18.65
N LEU A 159 -13.80 13.75 -19.29
CA LEU A 159 -13.47 12.58 -20.10
C LEU A 159 -12.74 12.96 -21.39
N GLU A 160 -13.08 14.11 -21.97
CA GLU A 160 -12.41 14.63 -23.17
C GLU A 160 -10.92 14.90 -22.92
N GLU A 161 -10.58 15.52 -21.78
CA GLU A 161 -9.20 15.73 -21.37
C GLU A 161 -8.46 14.40 -21.13
N LYS A 162 -9.15 13.44 -20.49
CA LYS A 162 -8.60 12.10 -20.28
C LYS A 162 -8.29 11.42 -21.60
N ASP A 163 -9.25 11.37 -22.51
CA ASP A 163 -9.14 10.64 -23.77
C ASP A 163 -8.06 11.27 -24.65
N ALA A 164 -7.98 12.60 -24.73
CA ALA A 164 -6.92 13.30 -25.45
C ALA A 164 -5.53 13.02 -24.85
N ALA A 165 -5.39 13.13 -23.52
CA ALA A 165 -4.11 12.91 -22.84
C ALA A 165 -3.64 11.45 -22.94
N LEU A 166 -4.55 10.49 -22.77
CA LEU A 166 -4.23 9.07 -22.84
C LEU A 166 -3.98 8.61 -24.28
N SER A 167 -4.67 9.17 -25.28
CA SER A 167 -4.38 8.89 -26.69
C SER A 167 -2.99 9.37 -27.08
N LEU A 168 -2.61 10.57 -26.64
CA LEU A 168 -1.25 11.09 -26.83
C LEU A 168 -0.21 10.21 -26.13
N TYR A 169 -0.45 9.85 -24.86
CA TYR A 169 0.47 8.98 -24.11
C TYR A 169 0.60 7.60 -24.75
N ALA A 170 -0.50 6.97 -25.18
CA ALA A 170 -0.50 5.67 -25.84
C ALA A 170 0.37 5.64 -27.11
N HIS A 171 0.37 6.74 -27.88
CA HIS A 171 1.21 6.87 -29.08
C HIS A 171 2.72 6.81 -28.76
N TYR A 172 3.13 7.35 -27.60
CA TYR A 172 4.53 7.42 -27.19
C TYR A 172 4.91 6.40 -26.11
N GLU A 173 3.99 5.59 -25.60
CA GLU A 173 4.17 4.76 -24.40
C GLU A 173 5.40 3.82 -24.48
N ASP A 174 5.69 3.30 -25.67
CA ASP A 174 6.81 2.38 -25.89
C ASP A 174 8.16 3.09 -26.11
N THR A 175 8.16 4.37 -26.48
CA THR A 175 9.37 5.10 -26.90
C THR A 175 9.77 6.23 -25.95
N ILE A 176 8.81 6.76 -25.18
CA ILE A 176 9.07 7.90 -24.31
C ILE A 176 9.98 7.53 -23.15
N ARG A 177 11.04 8.32 -22.96
CA ARG A 177 11.91 8.19 -21.81
C ARG A 177 11.25 8.85 -20.60
N ARG A 178 11.47 8.29 -19.41
CA ARG A 178 10.92 8.82 -18.15
C ARG A 178 11.17 10.32 -17.96
N ARG A 179 12.38 10.80 -18.28
CA ARG A 179 12.76 12.21 -18.13
C ARG A 179 11.98 13.14 -19.08
N ASP A 180 11.46 12.59 -20.18
CA ASP A 180 10.75 13.32 -21.22
C ASP A 180 9.23 13.26 -21.04
N LEU A 181 8.73 12.51 -20.04
CA LEU A 181 7.30 12.34 -19.78
C LEU A 181 6.57 13.67 -19.53
N HIS A 182 7.25 14.64 -18.90
CA HIS A 182 6.71 15.99 -18.67
C HIS A 182 6.30 16.70 -19.97
N LYS A 183 6.93 16.35 -21.11
CA LYS A 183 6.60 16.93 -22.43
C LYS A 183 5.21 16.55 -22.92
N LEU A 184 4.62 15.48 -22.39
CA LEU A 184 3.24 15.09 -22.68
C LEU A 184 2.21 15.89 -21.86
N GLY A 185 2.66 16.75 -20.95
CA GLY A 185 1.79 17.58 -20.15
C GLY A 185 0.96 16.84 -19.10
N LEU A 186 1.24 15.55 -18.85
CA LEU A 186 0.52 14.70 -17.89
C LEU A 186 0.64 15.18 -16.44
N ASP A 187 1.69 15.93 -16.11
CA ASP A 187 1.93 16.44 -14.75
C ASP A 187 0.79 17.35 -14.25
N ARG A 188 0.03 18.01 -15.15
CA ARG A 188 -1.12 18.83 -14.77
C ARG A 188 -2.28 18.03 -14.15
N TYR A 189 -2.34 16.73 -14.44
CA TYR A 189 -3.36 15.80 -13.93
C TYR A 189 -2.84 15.00 -12.73
N ARG A 190 -1.55 15.13 -12.41
CA ARG A 190 -0.88 14.24 -11.48
C ARG A 190 -1.24 14.57 -10.04
N ILE A 191 -1.61 13.54 -9.31
CA ILE A 191 -1.74 13.56 -7.86
C ILE A 191 -0.36 13.22 -7.26
N TYR A 192 0.03 13.97 -6.22
CA TYR A 192 1.27 13.78 -5.48
C TYR A 192 0.93 13.39 -4.03
N PRO A 193 0.77 12.08 -3.75
CA PRO A 193 0.53 11.61 -2.39
C PRO A 193 1.74 11.89 -1.50
N ASN A 194 1.46 12.22 -0.24
CA ASN A 194 2.47 12.34 0.81
C ASN A 194 2.35 11.14 1.77
N THR A 195 3.45 10.44 2.03
CA THR A 195 3.50 9.32 2.97
C THR A 195 3.97 9.70 4.37
N SER A 196 4.32 10.97 4.65
CA SER A 196 4.88 11.37 5.96
C SER A 196 4.08 10.83 7.14
N ASP A 197 2.76 11.04 7.19
CA ASP A 197 1.92 10.56 8.29
C ASP A 197 1.95 9.03 8.45
N VAL A 198 2.04 8.29 7.33
CA VAL A 198 2.12 6.82 7.35
C VAL A 198 3.49 6.39 7.86
N GLU A 199 4.57 7.04 7.42
CA GLU A 199 5.93 6.72 7.83
C GLU A 199 6.16 7.10 9.30
N ASP A 200 5.66 8.25 9.76
CA ASP A 200 5.71 8.68 11.16
C ASP A 200 4.94 7.70 12.04
N PHE A 201 3.77 7.24 11.59
CA PHE A 201 3.02 6.19 12.30
C PHE A 201 3.83 4.89 12.41
N LEU A 202 4.43 4.40 11.33
CA LEU A 202 5.26 3.20 11.36
C LEU A 202 6.48 3.37 12.27
N VAL A 203 7.14 4.53 12.26
CA VAL A 203 8.24 4.82 13.18
C VAL A 203 7.76 4.84 14.63
N SER A 204 6.57 5.39 14.91
CA SER A 204 6.00 5.43 16.26
C SER A 204 5.76 4.03 16.84
N LEU A 205 5.46 3.03 15.99
CA LEU A 205 5.28 1.65 16.42
C LEU A 205 6.57 1.07 17.05
N TYR A 206 7.76 1.44 16.59
CA TYR A 206 8.99 0.99 17.23
C TYR A 206 9.27 1.63 18.60
N ASN A 207 8.48 2.61 19.00
CA ASN A 207 8.71 3.44 20.19
C ASN A 207 7.51 3.45 21.16
N VAL A 208 6.58 2.50 21.02
CA VAL A 208 5.46 2.34 21.96
C VAL A 208 5.72 1.13 22.86
N TYR A 209 5.52 1.31 24.16
CA TYR A 209 5.71 0.29 25.19
C TYR A 209 4.44 0.13 26.04
N GLU A 210 4.33 -0.97 26.79
CA GLU A 210 3.10 -1.26 27.56
C GLU A 210 2.85 -0.21 28.64
N HIS A 211 3.90 0.38 29.21
CA HIS A 211 3.78 1.45 30.20
C HIS A 211 3.30 2.79 29.60
N ASP A 212 3.41 2.97 28.28
CA ASP A 212 2.82 4.12 27.58
C ASP A 212 1.31 3.97 27.40
N LEU A 213 0.84 2.72 27.43
CA LEU A 213 -0.58 2.42 27.37
C LEU A 213 -1.19 2.67 28.74
N LYS A 214 -2.22 3.52 28.80
CA LYS A 214 -3.08 3.68 29.98
C LYS A 214 -3.93 2.42 30.17
N LEU A 215 -3.28 1.30 30.46
CA LEU A 215 -3.94 0.06 30.83
C LEU A 215 -4.34 0.20 32.29
N PRO A 216 -5.62 -0.04 32.67
CA PRO A 216 -5.92 -0.34 34.05
C PRO A 216 -5.10 -1.59 34.40
N VAL A 217 -4.18 -1.46 35.34
CA VAL A 217 -3.58 -2.62 36.01
C VAL A 217 -4.73 -3.22 36.81
N GLU A 218 -5.32 -4.31 36.35
CA GLU A 218 -6.09 -5.16 37.27
C GLU A 218 -5.07 -5.73 38.25
N GLU A 219 -5.07 -5.21 39.47
CA GLU A 219 -4.46 -5.90 40.60
C GLU A 219 -5.14 -7.26 40.71
N VAL A 220 -4.46 -8.31 40.24
CA VAL A 220 -4.82 -9.66 40.57
C VAL A 220 -4.46 -9.83 42.03
N ASP A 221 -5.45 -9.64 42.90
CA ASP A 221 -5.38 -10.01 44.30
C ASP A 221 -5.09 -11.52 44.37
N MET A 222 -3.80 -11.87 44.40
CA MET A 222 -3.36 -13.24 44.67
C MET A 222 -3.61 -13.48 46.15
N GLY A 223 -4.88 -13.71 46.49
CA GLY A 223 -5.36 -14.02 47.82
C GLY A 223 -4.66 -15.23 48.40
N PHE A 224 -3.48 -15.01 48.96
CA PHE A 224 -2.86 -15.90 49.94
C PHE A 224 -3.27 -15.40 51.31
N ASN A 225 -4.44 -15.86 51.76
CA ASN A 225 -4.77 -15.83 53.18
C ASN A 225 -3.91 -16.89 53.87
N PHE A 226 -3.00 -16.45 54.74
CA PHE A 226 -2.39 -17.27 55.78
C PHE A 226 -3.39 -17.51 56.93
#